data_AF-A0A7Y7NYE3-F1
#
_entry.id   AF-A0A7Y7NYE3-F1
#
_cell.length_a   1.000
_cell.length_b   1.000
_cell.length_c   1.000
_cell.angle_alpha   90.00
_cell.angle_beta   90.00
_cell.angle_gamma   90.00
#
_symmetry.space_group_name_H-M   'P 1'
#
loop_
_entity.id
_entity.type
_entity.pdbx_description
1 polymer ?
#
loop_
_entity_poly.entity_id
_entity_poly.type
_entity_poly.pdbx_seq_one_letter_code
_entity_poly.pdbx_strand_id
1 'polypeptide(L)'
;MKKLFIILMVLVSACSSNKLDFSKLIDKNGIVYENGDDKPYSGEVVCKFTNGKNNFEGNYENGIKAKNWIYYFENGQKKSEGTYKDGAKDGTWTYWDEKGTKIGDEIYKDNKLLSKAIEINSDSLKQTTDSTVAEVKEIEKAKAPVNTKKQSSGIVKFDQLRGGPVKTLNGIIYTGPVVDYHSNGVKSLEGNFRNGKRNGLWVFYDKKGNVKSSKVYK
;
A
#
# COMPACT_ATOMS: atom_id res chain seq x y z
N MET A 1 -41.89 14.23 -46.77
CA MET A 1 -40.48 14.24 -46.31
C MET A 1 -40.35 13.25 -45.16
N LYS A 2 -39.70 12.11 -45.42
CA LYS A 2 -39.51 11.02 -44.45
C LYS A 2 -38.49 11.48 -43.39
N LYS A 3 -38.90 11.64 -42.14
CA LYS A 3 -37.96 11.85 -41.02
C LYS A 3 -37.66 10.50 -40.38
N LEU A 4 -36.51 9.97 -40.79
CA LEU A 4 -35.86 8.77 -40.28
C LEU A 4 -35.33 9.09 -38.87
N PHE A 5 -36.00 8.60 -37.82
CA PHE A 5 -35.46 8.63 -36.47
C PHE A 5 -34.61 7.38 -36.26
N ILE A 6 -33.29 7.57 -36.27
CA ILE A 6 -32.32 6.54 -35.92
C ILE A 6 -32.38 6.38 -34.39
N ILE A 7 -33.01 5.29 -33.94
CA ILE A 7 -32.95 4.85 -32.54
C ILE A 7 -31.53 4.35 -32.29
N LEU A 8 -30.72 5.17 -31.63
CA LEU A 8 -29.40 4.79 -31.14
C LEU A 8 -29.60 3.81 -29.98
N MET A 9 -29.60 2.52 -30.30
CA MET A 9 -29.65 1.41 -29.36
C MET A 9 -28.34 1.41 -28.56
N VAL A 10 -28.34 2.10 -27.41
CA VAL A 10 -27.26 2.03 -26.43
C VAL A 10 -27.28 0.61 -25.85
N LEU A 11 -26.42 -0.24 -26.40
CA LEU A 11 -26.05 -1.52 -25.81
C LEU A 11 -25.39 -1.22 -24.46
N VAL A 12 -26.18 -1.13 -23.41
CA VAL A 12 -25.69 -1.26 -22.04
C VAL A 12 -25.25 -2.71 -21.91
N SER A 13 -23.98 -2.97 -22.24
CA SER A 13 -23.32 -4.22 -21.90
C SER A 13 -23.31 -4.29 -20.37
N ALA A 14 -24.35 -4.90 -19.82
CA ALA A 14 -24.34 -5.39 -18.45
C ALA A 14 -23.32 -6.53 -18.43
N CYS A 15 -22.06 -6.16 -18.24
CA CYS A 15 -21.04 -7.10 -17.83
C CYS A 15 -21.43 -7.53 -16.41
N SER A 16 -22.30 -8.53 -16.31
CA SER A 16 -22.60 -9.17 -15.03
C SER A 16 -21.36 -9.98 -14.66
N SER A 17 -20.40 -9.36 -13.97
CA SER A 17 -19.35 -10.12 -13.30
C SER A 17 -19.99 -10.95 -12.20
N ASN A 18 -20.30 -12.21 -12.52
CA ASN A 18 -20.79 -13.18 -11.56
C ASN A 18 -19.62 -13.59 -10.63
N LYS A 19 -19.31 -12.76 -9.63
CA LYS A 19 -18.30 -13.07 -8.61
C LYS A 19 -18.75 -14.28 -7.79
N LEU A 20 -17.85 -15.22 -7.52
CA LEU A 20 -18.13 -16.37 -6.66
C LEU A 20 -18.24 -15.91 -5.20
N ASP A 21 -19.23 -16.43 -4.47
CA ASP A 21 -19.29 -16.23 -3.03
C ASP A 21 -18.13 -16.98 -2.36
N PHE A 22 -17.29 -16.26 -1.60
CA PHE A 22 -16.12 -16.80 -0.93
C PHE A 22 -16.45 -17.97 0.01
N SER A 23 -17.68 -18.04 0.54
CA SER A 23 -18.13 -19.18 1.37
C SER A 23 -18.14 -20.53 0.65
N LYS A 24 -18.06 -20.53 -0.69
CA LYS A 24 -17.96 -21.75 -1.51
C LYS A 24 -16.51 -22.23 -1.69
N LEU A 25 -15.53 -21.45 -1.23
CA LEU A 25 -14.12 -21.79 -1.33
C LEU A 25 -13.61 -22.46 -0.05
N ILE A 26 -12.68 -23.39 -0.22
CA ILE A 26 -12.01 -24.13 0.84
C ILE A 26 -10.51 -23.84 0.74
N ASP A 27 -9.90 -23.37 1.84
CA ASP A 27 -8.44 -23.24 1.95
C ASP A 27 -7.81 -24.59 2.28
N LYS A 28 -6.86 -25.02 1.46
CA LYS A 28 -6.00 -26.18 1.71
C LYS A 28 -4.55 -25.72 1.66
N ASN A 29 -3.96 -25.46 2.83
CA ASN A 29 -2.57 -25.01 2.99
C ASN A 29 -2.25 -23.69 2.26
N GLY A 30 -3.15 -22.70 2.34
CA GLY A 30 -2.96 -21.38 1.73
C GLY A 30 -3.28 -21.31 0.24
N ILE A 31 -3.79 -22.41 -0.34
CA ILE A 31 -4.31 -22.48 -1.71
C ILE A 31 -5.82 -22.70 -1.63
N VAL A 32 -6.61 -21.85 -2.27
CA VAL A 32 -8.07 -21.96 -2.27
C VAL A 32 -8.60 -22.78 -3.45
N TYR A 33 -9.64 -23.56 -3.19
CA TYR A 33 -10.34 -24.45 -4.13
C TYR A 33 -11.83 -24.21 -4.04
N GLU A 34 -12.58 -24.38 -5.12
CA GLU A 34 -14.04 -24.50 -5.03
C GLU A 34 -14.40 -25.87 -4.44
N ASN A 35 -15.49 -25.94 -3.67
CA ASN A 35 -15.90 -27.18 -3.04
C ASN A 35 -16.18 -28.28 -4.08
N GLY A 36 -15.45 -29.39 -4.00
CA GLY A 36 -15.53 -30.50 -4.94
C GLY A 36 -14.55 -30.43 -6.11
N ASP A 37 -13.79 -29.33 -6.25
CA ASP A 37 -12.75 -29.20 -7.27
C ASP A 37 -11.36 -29.58 -6.74
N ASP A 38 -10.61 -30.27 -7.60
CA ASP A 38 -9.20 -30.64 -7.36
C ASP A 38 -8.22 -29.59 -7.92
N LYS A 39 -8.71 -28.64 -8.73
CA LYS A 39 -7.90 -27.56 -9.29
C LYS A 39 -7.97 -26.31 -8.42
N PRO A 40 -6.84 -25.63 -8.15
CA PRO A 40 -6.85 -24.34 -7.45
C PRO A 40 -7.73 -23.30 -8.16
N TYR A 41 -8.55 -22.61 -7.38
CA TYR A 41 -9.55 -21.69 -7.89
C TYR A 41 -8.90 -20.47 -8.57
N SER A 42 -9.46 -20.04 -9.71
CA SER A 42 -9.05 -18.83 -10.42
C SER A 42 -10.28 -18.06 -10.87
N GLY A 43 -10.48 -16.85 -10.36
CA GLY A 43 -11.70 -16.09 -10.60
C GLY A 43 -11.92 -14.97 -9.61
N GLU A 44 -12.93 -14.16 -9.88
CA GLU A 44 -13.35 -13.09 -8.98
C GLU A 44 -14.20 -13.63 -7.84
N VAL A 45 -13.95 -13.14 -6.63
CA VAL A 45 -14.67 -13.52 -5.42
C VAL A 45 -15.29 -12.31 -4.74
N VAL A 46 -16.35 -12.57 -3.99
CA VAL A 46 -16.96 -11.62 -3.06
C VAL A 46 -17.29 -12.34 -1.76
N CYS A 47 -17.04 -11.69 -0.64
CA CYS A 47 -17.57 -12.08 0.66
C CYS A 47 -18.48 -10.96 1.16
N LYS A 48 -19.61 -11.31 1.77
CA LYS A 48 -20.57 -10.36 2.33
C LYS A 48 -20.62 -10.46 3.84
N PHE A 49 -20.91 -9.35 4.51
CA PHE A 49 -21.32 -9.34 5.91
C PHE A 49 -22.71 -9.97 6.07
N THR A 50 -23.09 -10.26 7.31
CA THR A 50 -24.43 -10.75 7.66
C THR A 50 -25.54 -9.79 7.24
N ASN A 51 -25.25 -8.49 7.17
CA ASN A 51 -26.16 -7.45 6.68
C ASN A 51 -26.29 -7.40 5.13
N GLY A 52 -25.62 -8.31 4.41
CA GLY A 52 -25.68 -8.43 2.96
C GLY A 52 -24.78 -7.47 2.18
N LYS A 53 -24.11 -6.51 2.84
CA LYS A 53 -23.12 -5.62 2.20
C LYS A 53 -21.80 -6.36 1.99
N ASN A 54 -21.03 -5.94 0.99
CA ASN A 54 -19.72 -6.53 0.71
C ASN A 54 -18.78 -6.32 1.92
N ASN A 55 -18.05 -7.37 2.28
CA ASN A 55 -16.94 -7.36 3.24
C ASN A 55 -15.62 -7.22 2.48
N PHE A 56 -15.43 -8.04 1.45
CA PHE A 56 -14.34 -7.85 0.49
C PHE A 56 -14.71 -8.40 -0.87
N GLU A 57 -14.00 -7.93 -1.88
CA GLU A 57 -14.00 -8.52 -3.21
C GLU A 57 -12.58 -8.48 -3.79
N GLY A 58 -12.28 -9.43 -4.67
CA GLY A 58 -10.97 -9.52 -5.29
C GLY A 58 -10.86 -10.68 -6.25
N ASN A 59 -9.63 -11.04 -6.61
CA ASN A 59 -9.35 -12.11 -7.55
C ASN A 59 -8.37 -13.13 -6.96
N TYR A 60 -8.58 -14.40 -7.29
CA TYR A 60 -7.62 -15.47 -7.10
C TYR A 60 -7.07 -15.90 -8.47
N GLU A 61 -5.79 -16.25 -8.51
CA GLU A 61 -5.15 -16.96 -9.61
C GLU A 61 -4.43 -18.18 -9.01
N ASN A 62 -4.71 -19.37 -9.52
CA ASN A 62 -4.15 -20.63 -9.01
C ASN A 62 -4.27 -20.79 -7.48
N GLY A 63 -5.41 -20.39 -6.92
CA GLY A 63 -5.73 -20.51 -5.51
C GLY A 63 -5.01 -19.51 -4.59
N ILE A 64 -4.26 -18.54 -5.12
CA ILE A 64 -3.63 -17.48 -4.34
C ILE A 64 -4.17 -16.10 -4.73
N LYS A 65 -4.15 -15.16 -3.79
CA LYS A 65 -4.65 -13.79 -4.04
C LYS A 65 -3.87 -13.12 -5.16
N ALA A 66 -4.59 -12.50 -6.09
CA ALA A 66 -4.04 -11.81 -7.23
C ALA A 66 -4.86 -10.56 -7.58
N LYS A 67 -4.28 -9.70 -8.41
CA LYS A 67 -4.89 -8.47 -8.93
C LYS A 67 -5.46 -7.58 -7.83
N ASN A 68 -6.49 -6.80 -8.13
CA ASN A 68 -7.06 -5.82 -7.23
C ASN A 68 -7.94 -6.48 -6.17
N TRP A 69 -7.81 -6.00 -4.94
CA TRP A 69 -8.62 -6.39 -3.79
C TRP A 69 -9.16 -5.14 -3.11
N ILE A 70 -10.44 -5.19 -2.75
CA ILE A 70 -11.14 -4.13 -2.01
C ILE A 70 -11.73 -4.76 -0.75
N TYR A 71 -11.52 -4.11 0.38
CA TYR A 71 -12.11 -4.43 1.67
C TYR A 71 -13.01 -3.28 2.08
N TYR A 72 -14.10 -3.60 2.76
CA TYR A 72 -15.12 -2.63 3.16
C TYR A 72 -15.35 -2.70 4.68
N PHE A 73 -15.87 -1.61 5.22
CA PHE A 73 -16.51 -1.60 6.53
C PHE A 73 -17.94 -2.13 6.43
N GLU A 74 -18.54 -2.52 7.55
CA GLU A 74 -19.93 -2.98 7.60
C GLU A 74 -20.93 -1.92 7.12
N ASN A 75 -20.57 -0.64 7.19
CA ASN A 75 -21.38 0.44 6.65
C ASN A 75 -21.39 0.48 5.10
N GLY A 76 -20.52 -0.28 4.43
CA GLY A 76 -20.41 -0.39 2.98
C GLY A 76 -19.36 0.53 2.35
N GLN A 77 -18.70 1.37 3.14
CA GLN A 77 -17.60 2.21 2.66
C GLN A 77 -16.32 1.40 2.52
N LYS A 78 -15.44 1.84 1.60
CA LYS A 78 -14.12 1.21 1.44
C LYS A 78 -13.34 1.36 2.74
N LYS A 79 -12.69 0.28 3.15
CA LYS A 79 -11.73 0.22 4.26
C LYS A 79 -10.31 0.25 3.75
N SER A 80 -10.04 -0.54 2.71
CA SER A 80 -8.76 -0.53 2.03
C SER A 80 -8.85 -1.11 0.64
N GLU A 81 -7.99 -0.70 -0.26
CA GLU A 81 -7.84 -1.32 -1.57
C GLU A 81 -6.39 -1.37 -2.00
N GLY A 82 -6.03 -2.37 -2.80
CA GLY A 82 -4.67 -2.51 -3.33
C GLY A 82 -4.55 -3.76 -4.18
N THR A 83 -3.32 -4.07 -4.58
CA THR A 83 -3.04 -5.22 -5.45
C THR A 83 -2.32 -6.33 -4.68
N TYR A 84 -2.66 -7.57 -5.00
CA TYR A 84 -1.85 -8.74 -4.71
C TYR A 84 -1.18 -9.25 -5.98
N LYS A 85 0.07 -9.68 -5.85
CA LYS A 85 0.82 -10.40 -6.87
C LYS A 85 1.44 -11.62 -6.19
N ASP A 86 1.24 -12.80 -6.77
CA ASP A 86 1.76 -14.07 -6.25
C ASP A 86 1.42 -14.29 -4.75
N GLY A 87 0.19 -13.95 -4.36
CA GLY A 87 -0.28 -14.06 -2.97
C GLY A 87 0.23 -12.97 -2.01
N ALA A 88 1.08 -12.06 -2.48
CA ALA A 88 1.69 -11.00 -1.66
C ALA A 88 1.17 -9.62 -2.04
N LYS A 89 0.97 -8.73 -1.06
CA LYS A 89 0.70 -7.31 -1.31
C LYS A 89 1.81 -6.74 -2.19
N ASP A 90 1.41 -6.07 -3.27
CA ASP A 90 2.33 -5.44 -4.21
C ASP A 90 1.72 -4.14 -4.72
N GLY A 91 2.53 -3.08 -4.79
CA GLY A 91 2.07 -1.74 -5.17
C GLY A 91 1.42 -0.97 -4.01
N THR A 92 0.60 0.02 -4.37
CA THR A 92 -0.03 0.93 -3.41
C THR A 92 -1.29 0.30 -2.82
N TRP A 93 -1.40 0.40 -1.51
CA TRP A 93 -2.54 0.06 -0.69
C TRP A 93 -3.09 1.33 -0.06
N THR A 94 -4.30 1.70 -0.42
CA THR A 94 -4.98 2.89 0.10
C THR A 94 -5.90 2.50 1.24
N TYR A 95 -6.01 3.34 2.27
CA TYR A 95 -6.83 3.10 3.45
C TYR A 95 -7.75 4.28 3.74
N TRP A 96 -8.96 3.96 4.21
CA TRP A 96 -9.98 4.94 4.60
C TRP A 96 -10.53 4.63 6.00
N ASP A 97 -11.12 5.64 6.64
CA ASP A 97 -11.91 5.48 7.85
C ASP A 97 -13.39 5.12 7.54
N GLU A 98 -14.18 4.86 8.58
CA GLU A 98 -15.61 4.57 8.48
C GLU A 98 -16.48 5.75 8.01
N LYS A 99 -15.89 6.92 7.76
CA LYS A 99 -16.58 8.07 7.14
C LYS A 99 -16.24 8.18 5.66
N GLY A 100 -15.28 7.41 5.16
CA GLY A 100 -14.81 7.43 3.78
C GLY A 100 -13.70 8.47 3.58
N THR A 101 -13.18 9.03 4.67
CA THR A 101 -12.00 9.89 4.65
C THR A 101 -10.80 9.01 4.41
N LYS A 102 -9.98 9.36 3.42
CA LYS A 102 -8.70 8.68 3.24
C LYS A 102 -7.80 8.99 4.44
N ILE A 103 -7.16 7.96 4.99
CA ILE A 103 -6.29 8.07 6.17
C ILE A 103 -4.84 7.71 5.87
N GLY A 104 -4.57 7.17 4.68
CA GLY A 104 -3.20 6.93 4.27
C GLY A 104 -3.05 5.99 3.08
N ASP A 105 -1.79 5.87 2.66
CA ASP A 105 -1.31 4.93 1.66
C ASP A 105 -0.15 4.13 2.24
N GLU A 106 -0.06 2.85 1.89
CA GLU A 106 1.11 2.01 2.13
C GLU A 106 1.59 1.44 0.81
N ILE A 107 2.90 1.34 0.61
CA ILE A 107 3.48 0.77 -0.61
C ILE A 107 4.18 -0.52 -0.26
N TYR A 108 3.81 -1.59 -0.96
CA TYR A 108 4.37 -2.92 -0.75
C TYR A 108 5.15 -3.41 -1.97
N LYS A 109 6.14 -4.25 -1.71
CA LYS A 109 6.76 -5.13 -2.69
C LYS A 109 6.89 -6.50 -2.05
N ASP A 110 6.22 -7.51 -2.61
CA ASP A 110 6.27 -8.89 -2.11
C ASP A 110 6.02 -8.96 -0.59
N ASN A 111 4.91 -8.35 -0.13
CA ASN A 111 4.52 -8.19 1.29
C ASN A 111 5.45 -7.32 2.16
N LYS A 112 6.58 -6.84 1.65
CA LYS A 112 7.45 -5.93 2.38
C LYS A 112 6.96 -4.49 2.26
N LEU A 113 6.62 -3.88 3.40
CA LEU A 113 6.30 -2.46 3.48
C LEU A 113 7.53 -1.62 3.10
N LEU A 114 7.37 -0.76 2.10
CA LEU A 114 8.40 0.16 1.59
C LEU A 114 8.20 1.58 2.07
N SER A 115 6.96 2.07 2.10
CA SER A 115 6.59 3.39 2.60
C SER A 115 5.18 3.38 3.17
N LYS A 116 4.93 4.29 4.11
CA LYS A 116 3.63 4.55 4.72
C LYS A 116 3.43 6.07 4.79
N ALA A 117 2.40 6.56 4.09
CA ALA A 117 1.91 7.93 4.19
C ALA A 117 0.64 7.92 5.04
N ILE A 118 0.58 8.78 6.05
CA ILE A 118 -0.60 8.94 6.91
C ILE A 118 -1.20 10.30 6.58
N GLU A 119 -2.50 10.33 6.27
CA GLU A 119 -3.26 11.57 6.13
C GLU A 119 -3.74 11.99 7.53
N ILE A 120 -3.06 12.99 8.11
CA ILE A 120 -3.44 13.55 9.41
C ILE A 120 -4.48 14.64 9.14
N ASN A 121 -5.74 14.36 9.48
CA ASN A 121 -6.78 15.39 9.48
C ASN A 121 -6.58 16.29 10.71
N SER A 122 -6.54 17.62 10.51
CA SER A 122 -6.21 18.60 11.56
C SER A 122 -7.17 18.58 12.76
N ASP A 123 -8.33 17.97 12.64
CA ASP A 123 -9.30 17.80 13.74
C ASP A 123 -8.92 16.67 14.72
N SER A 124 -8.02 15.76 14.33
CA SER A 124 -7.54 14.65 15.17
C SER A 124 -6.44 15.05 16.16
N LEU A 125 -5.94 16.30 16.09
CA LEU A 125 -4.87 16.83 16.94
C LEU A 125 -5.25 17.03 18.42
N LYS A 126 -6.54 16.92 18.79
CA LYS A 126 -6.98 17.12 20.19
C LYS A 126 -7.00 15.87 21.06
N GLN A 127 -6.81 14.68 20.49
CA GLN A 127 -6.98 13.42 21.26
C GLN A 127 -5.70 12.61 21.45
N THR A 128 -4.62 12.95 20.75
CA THR A 128 -3.36 12.16 20.75
C THR A 128 -2.21 12.78 21.54
N THR A 129 -2.40 13.98 22.13
CA THR A 129 -1.37 14.62 22.97
C THR A 129 -1.25 14.04 24.38
N ASP A 130 -2.23 13.28 24.87
CA ASP A 130 -2.22 12.78 26.26
C ASP A 130 -1.75 11.33 26.43
N SER A 131 -1.68 10.52 25.37
CA SER A 131 -1.39 9.07 25.50
C SER A 131 0.00 8.63 25.04
N THR A 132 0.80 9.51 24.41
CA THR A 132 2.08 9.12 23.78
C THR A 132 3.32 9.41 24.63
N VAL A 133 3.19 10.01 25.81
CA VAL A 133 4.35 10.35 26.66
C VAL A 133 4.72 9.23 27.66
N ALA A 134 3.85 8.24 27.85
CA ALA A 134 4.07 7.17 28.84
C ALA A 134 4.88 5.97 28.31
N GLU A 135 4.73 5.56 27.04
CA GLU A 135 5.35 4.31 26.54
C GLU A 135 6.76 4.48 25.95
N VAL A 136 7.25 5.70 25.74
CA VAL A 136 8.57 5.92 25.09
C VAL A 136 9.75 5.80 26.07
N LYS A 137 9.50 5.67 27.39
CA LYS A 137 10.56 5.67 28.41
C LYS A 137 11.19 4.31 28.77
N GLU A 138 10.69 3.19 28.25
CA GLU A 138 11.21 1.86 28.63
C GLU A 138 12.18 1.19 27.64
N ILE A 139 12.33 1.69 26.41
CA ILE A 139 13.10 0.97 25.36
C ILE A 139 14.62 1.29 25.39
N GLU A 140 15.08 2.29 26.15
CA GLU A 140 16.49 2.73 26.11
C GLU A 140 17.48 1.94 27.00
N LYS A 141 17.07 0.90 27.74
CA LYS A 141 17.92 0.27 28.78
C LYS A 141 18.57 -1.09 28.47
N ALA A 142 18.66 -1.53 27.21
CA ALA A 142 19.40 -2.76 26.88
C ALA A 142 20.47 -2.53 25.79
N LYS A 143 21.74 -2.40 26.20
CA LYS A 143 22.93 -2.56 25.35
C LYS A 143 23.89 -3.57 25.99
N ALA A 144 24.29 -4.59 25.24
CA ALA A 144 25.58 -5.29 25.36
C ALA A 144 25.91 -6.03 24.04
N PRO A 145 27.20 -6.33 23.74
CA PRO A 145 27.79 -6.04 22.43
C PRO A 145 28.15 -7.29 21.60
N VAL A 146 28.13 -7.21 20.26
CA VAL A 146 28.97 -8.04 19.37
C VAL A 146 29.29 -7.31 18.07
N ASN A 147 30.58 -7.34 17.72
CA ASN A 147 31.23 -6.78 16.54
C ASN A 147 30.86 -7.54 15.25
N THR A 148 30.25 -6.85 14.27
CA THR A 148 30.48 -7.01 12.82
C THR A 148 30.09 -5.68 12.19
N LYS A 149 30.86 -5.18 11.21
CA LYS A 149 30.57 -3.93 10.50
C LYS A 149 29.24 -4.04 9.73
N LYS A 150 28.13 -3.79 10.44
CA LYS A 150 26.76 -3.75 9.93
C LYS A 150 26.48 -2.29 9.56
N GLN A 151 26.44 -2.01 8.26
CA GLN A 151 25.96 -0.73 7.77
C GLN A 151 24.53 -0.57 8.33
N SER A 152 24.35 0.45 9.17
CA SER A 152 23.15 0.65 9.97
C SER A 152 21.90 0.60 9.10
N SER A 153 20.95 -0.27 9.46
CA SER A 153 19.61 -0.40 8.89
C SER A 153 18.70 0.81 9.17
N GLY A 154 19.29 2.00 9.28
CA GLY A 154 18.59 3.27 9.52
C GLY A 154 18.31 4.00 8.21
N ILE A 155 17.26 4.81 8.22
CA ILE A 155 16.95 5.74 7.14
C ILE A 155 18.11 6.74 7.04
N VAL A 156 18.69 6.88 5.85
CA VAL A 156 19.82 7.79 5.58
C VAL A 156 19.27 9.13 5.10
N LYS A 157 19.85 10.25 5.55
CA LYS A 157 19.49 11.55 5.00
C LYS A 157 20.14 11.74 3.62
N PHE A 158 19.41 12.31 2.67
CA PHE A 158 19.87 12.42 1.27
C PHE A 158 21.16 13.24 1.16
N ASP A 159 21.34 14.24 2.01
CA ASP A 159 22.54 15.08 2.12
C ASP A 159 23.80 14.31 2.60
N GLN A 160 23.63 13.15 3.24
CA GLN A 160 24.73 12.27 3.63
C GLN A 160 25.27 11.46 2.43
N LEU A 161 24.50 11.35 1.34
CA LEU A 161 24.90 10.62 0.14
C LEU A 161 25.74 11.48 -0.80
N ARG A 162 26.89 10.94 -1.21
CA ARG A 162 27.82 11.56 -2.16
C ARG A 162 27.74 10.89 -3.53
N GLY A 163 28.40 11.47 -4.53
CA GLY A 163 28.42 10.96 -5.91
C GLY A 163 27.35 11.58 -6.82
N GLY A 164 27.60 11.54 -8.13
CA GLY A 164 26.71 12.09 -9.16
C GLY A 164 25.57 11.13 -9.50
N PRO A 165 25.60 10.44 -10.66
CA PRO A 165 24.54 9.53 -11.10
C PRO A 165 24.43 8.26 -10.22
N VAL A 166 25.49 7.93 -9.47
CA VAL A 166 25.53 6.81 -8.53
C VAL A 166 25.83 7.36 -7.14
N LYS A 167 24.93 7.10 -6.20
CA LYS A 167 25.04 7.55 -4.81
C LYS A 167 25.82 6.58 -3.93
N THR A 168 26.67 7.14 -3.08
CA THR A 168 27.52 6.41 -2.13
C THR A 168 27.38 6.98 -0.72
N LEU A 169 27.44 6.13 0.30
CA LEU A 169 27.58 6.52 1.71
C LEU A 169 28.97 6.10 2.19
N ASN A 170 29.78 7.05 2.65
CA ASN A 170 31.17 6.81 3.09
C ASN A 170 32.02 6.02 2.05
N GLY A 171 31.84 6.34 0.76
CA GLY A 171 32.56 5.69 -0.35
C GLY A 171 31.97 4.35 -0.81
N ILE A 172 30.94 3.82 -0.16
CA ILE A 172 30.29 2.55 -0.51
C ILE A 172 29.01 2.83 -1.30
N ILE A 173 28.80 2.12 -2.42
CA ILE A 173 27.57 2.23 -3.23
C ILE A 173 26.35 1.99 -2.33
N TYR A 174 25.45 2.97 -2.29
CA TYR A 174 24.34 2.95 -1.35
C TYR A 174 23.16 2.15 -1.91
N THR A 175 22.62 1.25 -1.08
CA THR A 175 21.34 0.57 -1.32
C THR A 175 20.52 0.70 -0.04
N GLY A 176 19.36 1.33 -0.12
CA GLY A 176 18.52 1.56 1.05
C GLY A 176 17.65 2.83 0.99
N PRO A 177 16.76 2.97 1.98
CA PRO A 177 15.81 4.06 2.06
C PRO A 177 16.48 5.39 2.41
N VAL A 178 16.03 6.46 1.77
CA VAL A 178 16.55 7.80 1.95
C VAL A 178 15.43 8.80 2.19
N VAL A 179 15.71 9.83 2.99
CA VAL A 179 14.81 10.95 3.27
C VAL A 179 15.57 12.27 3.16
N ASP A 180 14.91 13.35 2.81
CA ASP A 180 15.44 14.71 3.00
C ASP A 180 14.38 15.62 3.61
N TYR A 181 14.80 16.77 4.11
CA TYR A 181 13.94 17.73 4.78
C TYR A 181 14.11 19.13 4.23
N HIS A 182 13.01 19.89 4.20
CA HIS A 182 13.04 21.33 4.02
C HIS A 182 13.70 22.00 5.22
N SER A 183 14.10 23.27 5.05
CA SER A 183 14.70 24.07 6.13
C SER A 183 13.79 24.24 7.37
N ASN A 184 12.48 24.03 7.23
CA ASN A 184 11.52 24.06 8.33
C ASN A 184 11.32 22.70 9.01
N GLY A 185 12.12 21.69 8.68
CA GLY A 185 12.06 20.35 9.27
C GLY A 185 10.97 19.45 8.70
N VAL A 186 10.14 19.93 7.76
CA VAL A 186 9.17 19.10 7.05
C VAL A 186 9.88 18.27 5.99
N LYS A 187 9.54 16.98 5.86
CA LYS A 187 10.11 16.09 4.84
C LYS A 187 9.99 16.75 3.45
N SER A 188 11.07 16.78 2.68
CA SER A 188 11.09 17.33 1.32
C SER A 188 11.07 16.24 0.25
N LEU A 189 11.66 15.08 0.55
CA LEU A 189 11.56 13.88 -0.29
C LEU A 189 11.75 12.61 0.52
N GLU A 190 11.28 11.50 -0.04
CA GLU A 190 11.70 10.15 0.34
C GLU A 190 11.77 9.24 -0.88
N GLY A 191 12.58 8.19 -0.76
CA GLY A 191 12.71 7.17 -1.79
C GLY A 191 13.68 6.07 -1.38
N ASN A 192 14.08 5.27 -2.37
CA ASN A 192 15.02 4.18 -2.15
C ASN A 192 16.09 4.16 -3.26
N PHE A 193 17.30 3.77 -2.88
CA PHE A 193 18.39 3.50 -3.80
C PHE A 193 18.64 2.01 -3.93
N ARG A 194 18.94 1.55 -5.15
CA ARG A 194 19.50 0.22 -5.42
C ARG A 194 20.75 0.40 -6.27
N ASN A 195 21.88 -0.12 -5.80
CA ASN A 195 23.18 0.05 -6.45
C ASN A 195 23.50 1.53 -6.76
N GLY A 196 23.16 2.42 -5.83
CA GLY A 196 23.37 3.87 -5.94
C GLY A 196 22.46 4.59 -6.93
N LYS A 197 21.50 3.90 -7.57
CA LYS A 197 20.50 4.49 -8.47
C LYS A 197 19.13 4.55 -7.81
N ARG A 198 18.36 5.59 -8.11
CA ARG A 198 16.97 5.72 -7.64
C ARG A 198 16.20 4.47 -8.08
N ASN A 199 15.50 3.83 -7.16
CA ASN A 199 14.76 2.60 -7.43
C ASN A 199 13.42 2.64 -6.68
N GLY A 200 12.34 2.29 -7.36
CA GLY A 200 10.98 2.33 -6.81
C GLY A 200 10.39 3.74 -6.78
N LEU A 201 9.38 3.95 -5.93
CA LEU A 201 8.69 5.23 -5.82
C LEU A 201 9.58 6.26 -5.10
N TRP A 202 9.61 7.46 -5.67
CA TRP A 202 10.15 8.66 -5.06
C TRP A 202 9.02 9.66 -4.88
N VAL A 203 8.87 10.18 -3.66
CA VAL A 203 7.83 11.16 -3.32
C VAL A 203 8.53 12.46 -2.94
N PHE A 204 7.99 13.57 -3.43
CA PHE A 204 8.49 14.91 -3.16
C PHE A 204 7.37 15.74 -2.53
N TYR A 205 7.70 16.46 -1.47
CA TYR A 205 6.73 17.20 -0.67
C TYR A 205 6.97 18.71 -0.76
N ASP A 206 5.93 19.51 -0.59
CA ASP A 206 6.04 20.95 -0.39
C ASP A 206 6.47 21.29 1.06
N LYS A 207 6.69 22.57 1.36
CA LYS A 207 7.07 23.02 2.71
C LYS A 207 5.97 22.84 3.76
N LYS A 208 4.73 22.54 3.35
CA LYS A 208 3.58 22.26 4.24
C LYS A 208 3.41 20.76 4.50
N GLY A 209 4.17 19.91 3.79
CA GLY A 209 4.12 18.46 3.92
C GLY A 209 3.19 17.77 2.92
N ASN A 210 2.59 18.52 2.00
CA ASN A 210 1.73 17.93 0.96
C ASN A 210 2.59 17.33 -0.14
N VAL A 211 2.11 16.24 -0.75
CA VAL A 211 2.77 15.64 -1.92
C VAL A 211 2.72 16.64 -3.08
N LYS A 212 3.90 17.11 -3.49
CA LYS A 212 4.07 17.97 -4.67
C LYS A 212 4.14 17.14 -5.95
N SER A 213 4.81 15.99 -5.90
CA SER A 213 4.95 15.08 -7.04
C SER A 213 5.44 13.70 -6.59
N SER A 214 5.24 12.68 -7.43
CA SER A 214 5.86 11.37 -7.25
C SER A 214 6.32 10.79 -8.60
N LYS A 215 7.33 9.90 -8.55
CA LYS A 215 7.86 9.24 -9.76
C LYS A 215 8.43 7.86 -9.43
N VAL A 216 8.14 6.88 -10.29
CA VAL A 216 8.69 5.52 -10.18
C VAL A 216 9.96 5.42 -11.02
N TYR A 217 11.03 4.89 -10.42
CA TYR A 217 12.31 4.63 -11.07
C TYR A 217 12.58 3.12 -11.12
N LYS A 218 13.15 2.64 -12.23
CA LYS A 218 13.53 1.24 -12.46
C LYS A 218 15.05 1.09 -12.44
#